data_AF-A0A7Y5UW91-F1
#
_entry.id   AF-A0A7Y5UW91-F1
#
_cell.length_a   1.000
_cell.length_b   1.000
_cell.length_c   1.000
_cell.angle_alpha   90.00
_cell.angle_beta   90.00
_cell.angle_gamma   90.00
#
_symmetry.space_group_name_H-M   'P 1'
#
loop_
_entity.id
_entity.type
_entity.pdbx_description
1 polymer ?
#
loop_
_entity_poly.entity_id
_entity_poly.type
_entity_poly.pdbx_seq_one_letter_code
_entity_poly.pdbx_strand_id
1 'polypeptide(L)'
;YDDANRLLRRIDGRDQVTDYTYNDPGGRLTAVRYPATPSQNLTFGYDAAGRLTSLDYDLGTASWNYLANGLLAKQTTDQETGLIALAYRYSEPGAGRFLNRDPGGEGGVNLYGYVGAKPVDAVGPDGTRTDLECYQRLLDQYERCLEDCRLSASGMVTICRAFCYGSGGAIGQCLIGCVAVALVVWAACIGGCRARLADEVHLCERCD
;
A
#
# COMPACT_ATOMS: atom_id res chain seq x y z
N TYR A 1 -7.41 40.68 -0.21
CA TYR A 1 -6.91 40.09 -1.47
C TYR A 1 -5.96 41.08 -2.10
N ASP A 2 -5.04 40.64 -2.97
CA ASP A 2 -4.24 41.53 -3.82
C ASP A 2 -4.96 41.84 -5.14
N ASP A 3 -4.33 42.62 -6.01
CA ASP A 3 -4.87 43.05 -7.31
C ASP A 3 -5.07 41.88 -8.30
N ALA A 4 -4.42 40.74 -8.06
CA ALA A 4 -4.60 39.50 -8.81
C ALA A 4 -5.68 38.60 -8.20
N ASN A 5 -6.48 39.13 -7.26
CA ASN A 5 -7.52 38.42 -6.52
C ASN A 5 -7.00 37.17 -5.76
N ARG A 6 -5.76 37.23 -5.26
CA ARG A 6 -5.18 36.21 -4.38
C ARG A 6 -5.31 36.64 -2.92
N LEU A 7 -5.46 35.67 -2.03
CA LEU A 7 -5.75 35.93 -0.62
C LEU A 7 -4.50 36.47 0.09
N LEU A 8 -4.52 37.67 0.67
CA LEU A 8 -3.40 38.22 1.46
C LEU A 8 -3.54 37.96 2.97
N ARG A 9 -4.78 37.92 3.47
CA ARG A 9 -5.08 37.77 4.89
C ARG A 9 -6.42 37.08 5.07
N ARG A 10 -6.49 36.17 6.03
CA ARG A 10 -7.71 35.54 6.52
C ARG A 10 -7.83 35.77 8.03
N ILE A 11 -9.04 36.02 8.49
CA ILE A 11 -9.41 36.02 9.90
C ILE A 11 -10.51 34.98 10.06
N ASP A 12 -10.36 34.05 11.01
CA ASP A 12 -11.37 33.02 11.28
C ASP A 12 -12.42 33.48 12.30
N GLY A 13 -13.40 32.63 12.60
CA GLY A 13 -14.46 32.95 13.58
C GLY A 13 -13.99 33.03 15.04
N ARG A 14 -12.69 32.82 15.30
CA ARG A 14 -12.04 32.98 16.61
C ARG A 14 -11.04 34.15 16.60
N ASP A 15 -11.16 35.05 15.63
CA ASP A 15 -10.27 36.19 15.38
C ASP A 15 -8.79 35.81 15.15
N GLN A 16 -8.51 34.56 14.76
CA GLN A 16 -7.15 34.17 14.41
C GLN A 16 -6.78 34.66 13.01
N VAL A 17 -5.68 35.39 12.94
CA VAL A 17 -5.14 35.94 11.70
C VAL A 17 -4.21 34.93 11.03
N THR A 18 -4.34 34.77 9.72
CA THR A 18 -3.37 34.08 8.86
C THR A 18 -3.03 34.99 7.70
N ASP A 19 -1.74 35.30 7.54
CA ASP A 19 -1.22 36.16 6.48
C ASP A 19 -0.52 35.32 5.40
N TYR A 20 -0.68 35.71 4.13
CA TYR A 20 -0.17 35.02 2.95
C TYR A 20 0.71 35.98 2.14
N THR A 21 1.85 35.50 1.65
CA THR A 21 2.82 36.31 0.89
C THR A 21 3.16 35.66 -0.45
N TYR A 22 3.19 36.44 -1.53
CA TYR A 22 3.45 35.97 -2.89
C TYR A 22 4.62 36.75 -3.54
N ASN A 23 5.83 36.58 -3.01
CA ASN A 23 7.01 37.35 -3.45
C ASN A 23 7.83 36.66 -4.55
N ASP A 24 7.33 35.57 -5.12
CA ASP A 24 7.99 34.87 -6.22
C ASP A 24 7.62 35.51 -7.57
N PRO A 25 8.56 35.64 -8.53
CA PRO A 25 8.29 36.22 -9.86
C PRO A 25 7.17 35.52 -10.64
N GLY A 26 6.93 34.23 -10.38
CA GLY A 26 5.81 33.46 -10.93
C GLY A 26 4.49 33.65 -10.18
N GLY A 27 4.44 34.54 -9.18
CA GLY A 27 3.25 34.84 -8.39
C GLY A 27 2.83 33.70 -7.45
N ARG A 28 3.75 32.83 -7.07
CA ARG A 28 3.49 31.69 -6.18
C ARG A 28 3.56 32.09 -4.71
N LEU A 29 2.87 31.33 -3.86
CA LEU A 29 2.84 31.55 -2.42
C LEU A 29 4.21 31.22 -1.80
N THR A 30 4.88 32.21 -1.22
CA THR A 30 6.22 32.09 -0.63
C THR A 30 6.21 32.00 0.89
N ALA A 31 5.16 32.49 1.55
CA ALA A 31 5.05 32.37 3.00
C ALA A 31 3.60 32.36 3.49
N VAL A 32 3.38 31.61 4.58
CA VAL A 32 2.19 31.71 5.43
C VAL A 32 2.65 32.07 6.84
N ARG A 33 2.03 33.09 7.43
CA ARG A 33 2.36 33.57 8.77
C ARG A 33 1.16 33.45 9.69
N TYR A 34 1.41 32.92 10.88
CA TYR A 34 0.45 32.78 11.96
C TYR A 34 0.90 33.69 13.12
N PRO A 35 0.47 34.97 13.17
CA PRO A 35 0.91 35.91 14.22
C PRO A 35 0.62 35.42 15.64
N ALA A 36 -0.45 34.64 15.82
CA ALA A 36 -0.80 34.04 17.11
C ALA A 36 0.13 32.86 17.49
N THR A 37 0.72 32.18 16.51
CA THR A 37 1.64 31.03 16.71
C THR A 37 2.83 31.11 15.75
N PRO A 38 3.77 32.06 15.95
CA PRO A 38 4.85 32.31 14.98
C PRO A 38 5.79 31.12 14.74
N SER A 39 5.83 30.13 15.65
CA SER A 39 6.57 28.89 15.44
C SER A 39 6.05 28.10 14.24
N GLN A 40 4.74 28.14 13.97
CA GLN A 40 4.07 27.42 12.88
C GLN A 40 4.18 28.11 11.52
N ASN A 41 4.96 29.19 11.42
CA ASN A 41 5.17 29.92 10.19
C ASN A 41 5.74 29.00 9.10
N LEU A 42 5.21 29.13 7.88
CA LEU A 42 5.66 28.34 6.73
C LEU A 42 6.38 29.22 5.72
N THR A 43 7.49 28.74 5.16
CA THR A 43 8.21 29.40 4.06
C THR A 43 8.45 28.41 2.92
N PHE A 44 8.10 28.80 1.70
CA PHE A 44 8.16 27.94 0.51
C PHE A 44 9.23 28.45 -0.46
N GLY A 45 10.04 27.54 -0.99
CA GLY A 45 10.99 27.80 -2.07
C GLY A 45 10.59 27.06 -3.35
N TYR A 46 10.84 27.67 -4.50
CA TYR A 46 10.53 27.10 -5.81
C TYR A 46 11.73 27.17 -6.75
N ASP A 47 11.79 26.28 -7.73
CA ASP A 47 12.71 26.40 -8.86
C ASP A 47 12.16 27.29 -9.99
N ALA A 48 12.98 27.51 -11.02
CA ALA A 48 12.59 28.28 -12.20
C ALA A 48 11.40 27.68 -12.98
N ALA A 49 11.17 26.37 -12.87
CA ALA A 49 10.03 25.68 -13.47
C ALA A 49 8.76 25.76 -12.59
N GLY A 50 8.86 26.31 -11.38
CA GLY A 50 7.74 26.49 -10.46
C GLY A 50 7.41 25.31 -9.58
N ARG A 51 8.33 24.36 -9.47
CA ARG A 51 8.18 23.21 -8.59
C ARG A 51 8.72 23.56 -7.21
N LEU A 52 8.07 23.04 -6.17
CA LEU A 52 8.45 23.27 -4.78
C LEU A 52 9.80 22.60 -4.49
N THR A 53 10.80 23.35 -4.03
CA THR A 53 12.13 22.82 -3.70
C THR A 53 12.41 22.82 -2.20
N SER A 54 11.76 23.69 -1.44
CA SER A 54 11.87 23.71 0.02
C SER A 54 10.58 24.14 0.70
N LEU A 55 10.36 23.60 1.89
CA LEU A 55 9.31 23.99 2.83
C LEU A 55 9.93 24.04 4.21
N ASP A 56 10.01 25.23 4.77
CA ASP A 56 10.43 25.46 6.14
C ASP A 56 9.19 25.58 7.04
N TYR A 57 9.18 24.85 8.16
CA TYR A 57 8.07 24.77 9.12
C TYR A 57 8.58 24.52 10.54
N ASP A 58 7.68 24.45 11.51
CA ASP A 58 8.00 24.38 12.95
C ASP A 58 8.87 23.19 13.37
N LEU A 59 8.72 22.04 12.71
CA LEU A 59 9.46 20.82 13.05
C LEU A 59 10.71 20.60 12.18
N GLY A 60 11.01 21.49 11.23
CA GLY A 60 12.20 21.40 10.39
C GLY A 60 11.99 21.87 8.96
N THR A 61 12.89 21.47 8.07
CA THR A 61 12.84 21.84 6.65
C THR A 61 12.69 20.59 5.79
N ALA A 62 11.65 20.57 4.95
CA ALA A 62 11.49 19.60 3.89
C ALA A 62 12.13 20.13 2.59
N SER A 63 12.79 19.26 1.83
CA SER A 63 13.46 19.61 0.58
C SER A 63 13.13 18.63 -0.54
N TRP A 64 12.91 19.13 -1.76
CA TRP A 64 12.61 18.34 -2.95
C TRP A 64 13.63 18.64 -4.04
N ASN A 65 14.23 17.59 -4.60
CA ASN A 65 15.17 17.68 -5.71
C ASN A 65 14.55 17.02 -6.93
N TYR A 66 14.65 17.66 -8.09
CA TYR A 66 14.09 17.13 -9.34
C TYR A 66 15.18 16.82 -10.35
N LEU A 67 14.96 15.78 -11.14
CA LEU A 67 15.74 15.43 -12.31
C LEU A 67 15.44 16.41 -13.46
N ALA A 68 16.36 16.44 -14.43
CA ALA A 68 16.23 17.25 -15.64
C ALA A 68 14.97 16.93 -16.46
N ASN A 69 14.43 15.70 -16.35
CA ASN A 69 13.21 15.27 -17.04
C ASN A 69 11.91 15.66 -16.31
N GLY A 70 11.98 16.37 -15.19
CA GLY A 70 10.79 16.80 -14.46
C GLY A 70 10.51 16.04 -13.17
N LEU A 71 11.02 14.81 -13.03
CA LEU A 71 10.66 13.87 -11.96
C LEU A 71 11.35 14.20 -10.62
N LEU A 72 10.68 13.93 -9.49
CA LEU A 72 11.20 14.16 -8.13
C LEU A 72 12.32 13.19 -7.70
N ALA A 73 13.59 13.51 -7.94
CA ALA A 73 14.74 12.68 -7.56
C ALA A 73 14.88 12.35 -6.06
N LYS A 74 14.47 13.24 -5.16
CA LYS A 74 14.67 13.06 -3.71
C LYS A 74 13.77 13.98 -2.92
N GLN A 75 13.17 13.45 -1.85
CA GLN A 75 12.54 14.23 -0.80
C GLN A 75 13.27 13.99 0.53
N THR A 76 13.63 15.06 1.22
CA THR A 76 14.21 15.02 2.56
C THR A 76 13.24 15.68 3.53
N THR A 77 13.01 15.07 4.69
CA THR A 77 12.23 15.67 5.80
C THR A 77 13.08 15.53 7.07
N ASP A 78 13.48 16.64 7.70
CA ASP A 78 14.29 16.69 8.94
C ASP A 78 13.37 16.93 10.16
N GLN A 79 13.61 16.58 11.44
CA GLN A 79 14.74 15.95 12.14
C GLN A 79 14.31 14.88 13.19
N GLU A 80 13.01 14.67 13.44
CA GLU A 80 12.54 13.73 14.49
C GLU A 80 12.46 12.26 14.04
N THR A 81 12.29 11.98 12.74
CA THR A 81 12.29 10.60 12.21
C THR A 81 13.57 10.25 11.47
N GLY A 82 14.35 11.25 11.02
CA GLY A 82 15.55 11.06 10.20
C GLY A 82 15.30 10.37 8.84
N LEU A 83 14.04 10.24 8.43
CA LEU A 83 13.66 9.46 7.26
C LEU A 83 13.79 10.30 5.98
N ILE A 84 14.71 9.88 5.11
CA ILE A 84 14.84 10.42 3.75
C ILE A 84 13.95 9.58 2.81
N ALA A 85 12.91 10.19 2.25
CA ALA A 85 12.09 9.57 1.22
C ALA A 85 12.76 9.76 -0.16
N LEU A 86 13.56 8.78 -0.56
CA LEU A 86 14.17 8.74 -1.90
C LEU A 86 13.11 8.28 -2.91
N ALA A 87 12.67 9.17 -3.79
CA ALA A 87 11.84 8.83 -4.93
C ALA A 87 12.74 8.58 -6.16
N TYR A 88 12.51 7.43 -6.80
CA TYR A 88 13.15 6.88 -8.01
C TYR A 88 14.40 6.02 -7.83
N ARG A 89 14.21 4.73 -8.09
CA ARG A 89 15.26 3.79 -8.48
C ARG A 89 15.29 3.73 -10.01
N TYR A 90 16.47 3.86 -10.63
CA TYR A 90 16.63 3.71 -12.07
C TYR A 90 16.62 2.22 -12.44
N SER A 91 15.65 1.81 -13.27
CA SER A 91 15.57 0.47 -13.82
C SER A 91 16.21 0.41 -15.20
N GLU A 92 17.04 -0.60 -15.44
CA GLU A 92 17.52 -0.93 -16.79
C GLU A 92 16.59 -2.00 -17.37
N PRO A 93 15.82 -1.70 -18.44
CA PRO A 93 14.88 -2.66 -19.01
C PRO A 93 15.56 -3.95 -19.51
N GLY A 94 16.79 -3.84 -20.03
CA GLY A 94 17.52 -4.97 -20.62
C GLY A 94 18.22 -5.90 -19.62
N ALA A 95 18.46 -5.45 -18.38
CA ALA A 95 19.20 -6.22 -17.38
C ALA A 95 18.34 -6.66 -16.18
N GLY A 96 17.06 -6.28 -16.21
CA GLY A 96 16.08 -6.72 -15.24
C GLY A 96 16.24 -6.19 -13.83
N ARG A 97 17.07 -5.18 -13.61
CA ARG A 97 17.57 -4.83 -12.27
C ARG A 97 17.60 -3.33 -12.04
N PHE A 98 17.65 -2.95 -10.76
CA PHE A 98 17.96 -1.58 -10.40
C PHE A 98 19.46 -1.33 -10.57
N LEU A 99 19.82 -0.20 -11.16
CA LEU A 99 21.22 0.21 -11.31
C LEU A 99 21.83 0.69 -9.98
N ASN A 100 21.00 1.02 -8.99
CA ASN A 100 21.41 1.45 -7.66
C ASN A 100 20.93 0.47 -6.58
N ARG A 101 21.76 0.29 -5.54
CA ARG A 101 21.51 -0.56 -4.37
C ARG A 101 20.30 -0.07 -3.56
N ASP A 102 19.50 -0.99 -3.02
CA ASP A 102 18.37 -0.66 -2.15
C ASP A 102 18.84 0.11 -0.89
N PRO A 103 18.37 1.36 -0.66
CA PRO A 103 18.72 2.14 0.52
C PRO A 103 18.18 1.58 1.85
N GLY A 104 17.19 0.68 1.81
CA GLY A 104 16.50 0.12 3.00
C GLY A 104 17.21 -1.03 3.70
N GLY A 105 18.35 -1.51 3.17
CA GLY A 105 19.25 -2.44 3.84
C GLY A 105 18.77 -3.87 4.14
N GLU A 106 17.45 -4.11 4.28
CA GLU A 106 16.91 -5.40 4.69
C GLU A 106 15.66 -5.78 3.87
N GLY A 107 15.86 -5.99 2.56
CA GLY A 107 14.79 -6.32 1.61
C GLY A 107 14.98 -7.64 0.86
N GLY A 108 15.70 -8.62 1.43
CA GLY A 108 15.85 -9.97 0.85
C GLY A 108 17.20 -10.27 0.18
N VAL A 109 17.29 -11.45 -0.44
CA VAL A 109 18.55 -12.06 -0.95
C VAL A 109 19.23 -11.32 -2.11
N ASN A 110 18.59 -10.30 -2.71
CA ASN A 110 19.22 -9.48 -3.76
C ASN A 110 18.88 -7.98 -3.61
N LEU A 111 19.91 -7.21 -3.23
CA LEU A 111 19.84 -5.76 -2.95
C LEU A 111 19.86 -4.88 -4.22
N TYR A 112 19.85 -5.49 -5.41
CA TYR A 112 19.76 -4.84 -6.73
C TYR A 112 18.54 -5.31 -7.54
N GLY A 113 17.69 -6.18 -6.98
CA GLY A 113 16.58 -6.80 -7.71
C GLY A 113 15.45 -5.82 -8.05
N TYR A 114 15.12 -5.66 -9.33
CA TYR A 114 13.88 -5.04 -9.80
C TYR A 114 12.85 -6.15 -10.00
N VAL A 115 11.82 -6.25 -9.15
CA VAL A 115 10.73 -7.22 -9.32
C VAL A 115 11.27 -8.64 -9.64
N GLY A 116 12.16 -9.17 -8.81
CA GLY A 116 12.70 -10.52 -9.01
C GLY A 116 13.58 -10.75 -10.26
N ALA A 117 14.09 -9.68 -10.89
CA ALA A 117 14.87 -9.67 -12.14
C ALA A 117 14.08 -9.56 -13.46
N LYS A 118 12.78 -9.15 -13.45
CA LYS A 118 11.95 -9.03 -14.67
C LYS A 118 11.09 -7.76 -14.72
N PRO A 119 11.47 -6.71 -15.48
CA PRO A 119 10.76 -5.44 -15.52
C PRO A 119 9.67 -5.36 -16.60
N VAL A 120 9.68 -6.25 -17.60
CA VAL A 120 8.88 -6.10 -18.83
C VAL A 120 8.24 -7.37 -19.40
N ASP A 121 8.40 -8.55 -18.80
CA ASP A 121 8.00 -9.82 -19.47
C ASP A 121 6.61 -10.35 -19.15
N ALA A 122 5.69 -9.53 -18.63
CA ALA A 122 4.38 -10.03 -18.24
C ALA A 122 3.23 -9.15 -18.74
N VAL A 123 3.32 -8.51 -19.91
CA VAL A 123 2.15 -7.90 -20.56
C VAL A 123 1.84 -8.73 -21.80
N GLY A 124 0.72 -9.47 -21.75
CA GLY A 124 0.25 -10.26 -22.88
C GLY A 124 -0.06 -9.39 -24.11
N PRO A 125 -0.22 -9.98 -25.31
CA PRO A 125 -0.65 -9.27 -26.53
C PRO A 125 -1.97 -8.48 -26.41
N ASP A 126 -2.73 -8.71 -25.34
CA ASP A 126 -3.99 -8.06 -24.94
C ASP A 126 -3.81 -6.95 -23.87
N GLY A 127 -2.59 -6.72 -23.38
CA GLY A 127 -2.30 -5.62 -22.46
C GLY A 127 -2.55 -5.93 -20.98
N THR A 128 -2.85 -7.18 -20.60
CA THR A 128 -3.04 -7.56 -19.20
C THR A 128 -1.80 -8.23 -18.61
N ARG A 129 -1.63 -8.03 -17.29
CA ARG A 129 -0.46 -8.46 -16.54
C ARG A 129 -0.56 -9.96 -16.24
N THR A 130 0.20 -10.82 -16.91
CA THR A 130 0.07 -12.29 -16.76
C THR A 130 0.32 -12.77 -15.33
N ASP A 131 1.17 -12.07 -14.57
CA ASP A 131 1.45 -12.42 -13.16
C ASP A 131 0.33 -12.02 -12.20
N LEU A 132 -0.36 -10.90 -12.48
CA LEU A 132 -1.47 -10.47 -11.65
C LEU A 132 -2.68 -11.38 -11.89
N GLU A 133 -2.91 -11.81 -13.13
CA GLU A 133 -3.95 -12.78 -13.42
C GLU A 133 -3.64 -14.19 -12.88
N CYS A 134 -2.37 -14.63 -12.84
CA CYS A 134 -1.99 -15.91 -12.19
C CYS A 134 -2.29 -15.84 -10.69
N TYR A 135 -1.85 -14.75 -10.04
CA TYR A 135 -2.08 -14.55 -8.61
C TYR A 135 -3.56 -14.33 -8.27
N GLN A 136 -4.30 -13.58 -9.08
CA GLN A 136 -5.76 -13.42 -8.93
C GLN A 136 -6.49 -14.74 -9.14
N ARG A 137 -6.12 -15.56 -10.14
CA ARG A 137 -6.69 -16.90 -10.32
C ARG A 137 -6.43 -17.82 -9.14
N LEU A 138 -5.22 -17.78 -8.56
CA LEU A 138 -4.85 -18.53 -7.36
C LEU A 138 -5.69 -18.09 -6.15
N LEU A 139 -5.86 -16.77 -5.95
CA LEU A 139 -6.71 -16.23 -4.90
C LEU A 139 -8.17 -16.65 -5.09
N ASP A 140 -8.71 -16.54 -6.31
CA ASP A 140 -10.07 -16.96 -6.63
C ASP A 140 -10.28 -18.47 -6.43
N GLN A 141 -9.28 -19.30 -6.76
CA GLN A 141 -9.30 -20.75 -6.51
C GLN A 141 -9.27 -21.05 -5.01
N TYR A 142 -8.47 -20.31 -4.24
CA TYR A 142 -8.42 -20.44 -2.80
C TYR A 142 -9.76 -20.08 -2.14
N GLU A 143 -10.36 -18.97 -2.54
CA GLU A 143 -11.67 -18.53 -2.04
C GLU A 143 -12.77 -19.53 -2.36
N ARG A 144 -12.84 -20.05 -3.60
CA ARG A 144 -13.77 -21.13 -3.97
C ARG A 144 -13.58 -22.40 -3.13
N CYS A 145 -12.33 -22.79 -2.89
CA CYS A 145 -12.03 -23.96 -2.05
C CYS A 145 -12.48 -23.75 -0.59
N LEU A 146 -12.30 -22.54 -0.05
CA LEU A 146 -12.78 -22.19 1.30
C LEU A 146 -14.31 -22.21 1.40
N GLU A 147 -15.01 -21.76 0.35
CA GLU A 147 -16.47 -21.84 0.28
C GLU A 147 -16.97 -23.29 0.27
N ASP A 148 -16.35 -24.16 -0.53
CA ASP A 148 -16.66 -25.59 -0.55
C ASP A 148 -16.38 -26.26 0.82
N CYS A 149 -15.27 -25.92 1.47
CA CYS A 149 -14.99 -26.39 2.84
C CYS A 149 -16.03 -25.90 3.85
N ARG A 150 -16.50 -24.66 3.73
CA ARG A 150 -17.54 -24.09 4.58
C ARG A 150 -18.89 -24.77 4.34
N LEU A 151 -19.24 -25.05 3.09
CA LEU A 151 -20.47 -25.74 2.71
C LEU A 151 -20.47 -27.20 3.18
N SER A 152 -19.34 -27.92 3.07
CA SER A 152 -19.24 -29.29 3.58
C SER A 152 -19.38 -29.37 5.11
N ALA A 153 -18.71 -28.47 5.84
CA ALA A 153 -18.78 -28.43 7.30
C ALA A 153 -20.17 -28.02 7.81
N SER A 154 -20.82 -27.04 7.17
CA SER A 154 -22.17 -26.61 7.53
C SER A 154 -23.25 -27.64 7.15
N GLY A 155 -23.07 -28.36 6.03
CA GLY A 155 -23.90 -29.49 5.64
C GLY A 155 -23.84 -30.63 6.67
N MET A 156 -22.62 -30.96 7.14
CA MET A 156 -22.43 -31.98 8.20
C MET A 156 -23.12 -31.58 9.50
N VAL A 157 -23.00 -30.32 9.94
CA VAL A 157 -23.69 -29.85 11.15
C VAL A 157 -25.21 -29.94 10.99
N THR A 158 -25.75 -29.58 9.82
CA THR A 158 -27.20 -29.65 9.54
C THR A 158 -27.72 -31.09 9.63
N ILE A 159 -27.03 -32.04 8.99
CA ILE A 159 -27.41 -33.47 9.00
C ILE A 159 -27.28 -34.04 10.41
N CYS A 160 -26.15 -33.79 11.08
CA CYS A 160 -25.88 -34.31 12.43
C CYS A 160 -26.89 -33.75 13.45
N ARG A 161 -27.29 -32.49 13.31
CA ARG A 161 -28.33 -31.87 14.13
C ARG A 161 -29.69 -32.54 13.94
N ALA A 162 -30.06 -32.92 12.72
CA ALA A 162 -31.29 -33.67 12.47
C ALA A 162 -31.28 -35.05 13.16
N PHE A 163 -30.14 -35.75 13.13
CA PHE A 163 -29.97 -37.02 13.86
C PHE A 163 -30.01 -36.85 15.39
N CYS A 164 -29.39 -35.81 15.93
CA CYS A 164 -29.41 -35.55 17.37
C CYS A 164 -30.81 -35.24 17.91
N TYR A 165 -31.65 -34.53 17.13
CA TYR A 165 -33.04 -34.28 17.53
C TYR A 165 -33.95 -35.52 17.40
N GLY A 166 -33.61 -36.48 16.53
CA GLY A 166 -34.40 -37.71 16.33
C GLY A 166 -34.07 -38.86 17.29
N SER A 167 -32.97 -38.78 18.05
CA SER A 167 -32.41 -39.93 18.81
C SER A 167 -32.79 -40.00 20.29
N GLY A 168 -33.60 -39.07 20.81
CA GLY A 168 -34.21 -39.16 22.15
C GLY A 168 -33.25 -39.19 23.36
N GLY A 169 -31.94 -39.07 23.16
CA GLY A 169 -30.90 -39.06 24.20
C GLY A 169 -30.44 -37.66 24.63
N ALA A 170 -29.25 -37.57 25.26
CA ALA A 170 -28.65 -36.32 25.73
C ALA A 170 -28.24 -35.37 24.58
N ILE A 171 -29.23 -34.61 24.06
CA ILE A 171 -29.11 -33.71 22.89
C ILE A 171 -27.89 -32.78 23.00
N GLY A 172 -27.60 -32.27 24.19
CA GLY A 172 -26.46 -31.36 24.41
C GLY A 172 -25.10 -31.97 24.07
N GLN A 173 -24.82 -33.19 24.52
CA GLN A 173 -23.55 -33.88 24.23
C GLN A 173 -23.44 -34.30 22.76
N CYS A 174 -24.57 -34.69 22.16
CA CYS A 174 -24.64 -35.03 20.74
C CYS A 174 -24.29 -33.84 19.84
N LEU A 175 -24.86 -32.65 20.12
CA LEU A 175 -24.59 -31.43 19.36
C LEU A 175 -23.14 -30.94 19.51
N ILE A 176 -22.55 -31.05 20.71
CA ILE A 176 -21.13 -30.73 20.93
C ILE A 176 -20.24 -31.63 20.07
N GLY A 177 -20.54 -32.93 20.02
CA GLY A 177 -19.86 -33.88 19.15
C GLY A 177 -19.95 -33.50 17.66
N CYS A 178 -21.14 -33.09 17.19
CA CYS A 178 -21.33 -32.64 15.80
C CYS A 178 -20.43 -31.45 15.44
N VAL A 179 -20.36 -30.44 16.32
CA VAL A 179 -19.53 -29.24 16.09
C VAL A 179 -18.05 -29.60 16.13
N ALA A 180 -17.62 -30.45 17.07
CA ALA A 180 -16.24 -30.90 17.17
C ALA A 180 -15.78 -31.63 15.89
N VAL A 181 -16.60 -32.55 15.36
CA VAL A 181 -16.29 -33.26 14.11
C VAL A 181 -16.28 -32.29 12.92
N ALA A 182 -17.24 -31.37 12.84
CA ALA A 182 -17.28 -30.40 11.75
C ALA A 182 -16.06 -29.46 11.76
N LEU A 183 -15.55 -29.07 12.93
CA LEU A 183 -14.34 -28.26 13.05
C LEU A 183 -13.09 -29.03 12.60
N VAL A 184 -12.97 -30.31 12.94
CA VAL A 184 -11.85 -31.16 12.50
C VAL A 184 -11.88 -31.34 10.99
N VAL A 185 -13.04 -31.62 10.40
CA VAL A 185 -13.22 -31.76 8.95
C VAL A 185 -12.93 -30.44 8.23
N TRP A 186 -13.41 -29.32 8.78
CA TRP A 186 -13.14 -27.99 8.24
C TRP A 186 -11.65 -27.64 8.27
N ALA A 187 -10.97 -27.89 9.39
CA ALA A 187 -9.53 -27.66 9.52
C ALA A 187 -8.71 -28.54 8.55
N ALA A 188 -9.08 -29.81 8.40
CA ALA A 188 -8.44 -30.70 7.43
C ALA A 188 -8.67 -30.24 5.98
N CYS A 189 -9.88 -29.78 5.66
CA CYS A 189 -10.24 -29.25 4.34
C CYS A 189 -9.45 -27.99 4.01
N ILE A 190 -9.33 -27.03 4.94
CA ILE A 190 -8.50 -25.84 4.77
C ILE A 190 -7.02 -26.21 4.58
N GLY A 191 -6.54 -27.21 5.33
CA GLY A 191 -5.19 -27.76 5.14
C GLY A 191 -4.98 -28.28 3.71
N GLY A 192 -5.96 -29.00 3.17
CA GLY A 192 -5.97 -29.44 1.77
C GLY A 192 -5.99 -28.30 0.75
N CYS A 193 -6.80 -27.26 0.97
CA CYS A 193 -6.82 -26.07 0.11
C CYS A 193 -5.46 -25.36 0.12
N ARG A 194 -4.80 -25.24 1.28
CA ARG A 194 -3.46 -24.65 1.39
C ARG A 194 -2.39 -25.48 0.69
N ALA A 195 -2.46 -26.80 0.78
CA ALA A 195 -1.52 -27.70 0.11
C ALA A 195 -1.64 -27.59 -1.43
N ARG A 196 -2.88 -27.58 -1.96
CA ARG A 196 -3.12 -27.39 -3.40
C ARG A 196 -2.63 -26.02 -3.89
N LEU A 197 -2.84 -24.97 -3.10
CA LEU A 197 -2.31 -23.64 -3.42
C LEU A 197 -0.78 -23.63 -3.47
N ALA A 198 -0.11 -24.30 -2.52
CA ALA A 198 1.36 -24.37 -2.50
C ALA A 198 1.94 -25.06 -3.74
N ASP A 199 1.30 -26.16 -4.20
CA ASP A 199 1.72 -26.86 -5.43
C ASP A 199 1.49 -26.01 -6.69
N GLU A 200 0.42 -25.21 -6.74
CA GLU A 200 0.07 -24.36 -7.88
C GLU A 200 0.86 -23.02 -7.90
N VAL A 201 1.24 -22.48 -6.74
CA VAL A 201 2.16 -21.34 -6.65
C VAL A 201 3.51 -21.68 -7.30
N HIS A 202 4.03 -22.90 -7.06
CA HIS A 202 5.25 -23.39 -7.71
C HIS A 202 5.11 -23.61 -9.23
N LEU A 203 3.88 -23.61 -9.77
CA LEU A 203 3.64 -23.63 -11.22
C LEU A 203 3.66 -22.21 -11.79
N CYS A 204 3.12 -21.20 -11.08
CA CYS A 204 3.30 -19.79 -11.47
C CYS A 204 4.79 -19.38 -11.40
N GLU A 205 5.56 -19.85 -10.40
CA GLU A 205 7.02 -19.61 -10.28
C GLU A 205 7.87 -20.31 -11.37
N ARG A 206 7.32 -21.33 -12.06
CA ARG A 206 8.01 -22.07 -13.13
C ARG A 206 7.67 -21.61 -14.54
N CYS A 207 6.74 -20.68 -14.68
CA CYS A 207 6.53 -19.93 -15.92
C CYS A 207 7.56 -18.79 -16.09
N ASP A 208 8.55 -18.71 -15.19
CA ASP A 208 9.72 -17.85 -15.29
C ASP A 208 10.72 -18.24 -16.38
#